data_AF-A0A7K2JIG4-F1
#
_entry.id   AF-A0A7K2JIG4-F1
#
_cell.length_a   1.000
_cell.length_b   1.000
_cell.length_c   1.000
_cell.angle_alpha   90.00
_cell.angle_beta   90.00
_cell.angle_gamma   90.00
#
_symmetry.space_group_name_H-M   'P 1'
#
loop_
_entity.id
_entity.type
_entity.pdbx_description
1 polymer ?
#
loop_
_entity_poly.entity_id
_entity_poly.type
_entity_poly.pdbx_seq_one_letter_code
_entity_poly.pdbx_strand_id
1 'polypeptide(L)'
;GAGWWAALEVPAGLLLAWVASAVILRWSPRRDQPGYTWLAFGSAVHLVLWVSATWLLALYVGRSGAFGAVYGPLTAFIALLLWANLTAVALFLGIAFAAQLEAARAGLRTPVRPDPGPGD
;
A
#
# COMPACT_ATOMS: atom_id res chain seq x y z
N GLY A 1 -25.04 24.20 7.29
CA GLY A 1 -23.58 24.07 7.50
C GLY A 1 -23.21 22.61 7.42
N ALA A 2 -22.62 22.17 6.30
CA ALA A 2 -22.23 20.78 6.06
C ALA A 2 -20.89 20.66 5.28
N GLY A 3 -20.31 21.79 4.84
CA GLY A 3 -19.07 21.77 4.06
C GLY A 3 -17.82 21.43 4.89
N TRP A 4 -17.83 21.68 6.20
CA TRP A 4 -16.71 21.35 7.08
C TRP A 4 -16.58 19.85 7.30
N TRP A 5 -17.69 19.11 7.32
CA TRP A 5 -17.69 17.65 7.40
C TRP A 5 -17.17 17.03 6.09
N ALA A 6 -17.63 17.53 4.94
CA ALA A 6 -17.11 17.12 3.62
C ALA A 6 -15.60 17.42 3.45
N ALA A 7 -15.10 18.48 4.09
CA ALA A 7 -13.68 18.79 4.09
C ALA A 7 -12.87 17.87 5.05
N LEU A 8 -13.49 17.36 6.11
CA LEU A 8 -12.84 16.48 7.09
C LEU A 8 -12.93 14.99 6.75
N GLU A 9 -13.95 14.55 6.00
CA GLU A 9 -14.17 13.14 5.67
C GLU A 9 -13.01 12.55 4.85
N VAL A 10 -12.51 13.30 3.87
CA VAL A 10 -11.38 12.89 3.01
C VAL A 10 -10.08 12.76 3.81
N PRO A 11 -9.60 13.78 4.55
CA PRO A 11 -8.38 13.64 5.33
C PRO A 11 -8.53 12.64 6.47
N ALA A 12 -9.69 12.53 7.11
CA ALA A 12 -9.93 11.50 8.13
C ALA A 12 -9.83 10.08 7.53
N GLY A 13 -10.42 9.87 6.34
CA GLY A 13 -10.31 8.60 5.62
C GLY A 13 -8.88 8.26 5.22
N LEU A 14 -8.13 9.23 4.71
CA LEU A 14 -6.71 9.06 4.38
C LEU A 14 -5.85 8.77 5.63
N LEU A 15 -6.11 9.45 6.74
CA LEU A 15 -5.43 9.21 8.02
C LEU A 15 -5.74 7.81 8.54
N LEU A 16 -7.00 7.38 8.51
CA LEU A 16 -7.40 6.04 8.93
C LEU A 16 -6.78 4.96 8.05
N ALA A 17 -6.75 5.16 6.73
CA ALA A 17 -6.09 4.26 5.80
C ALA A 17 -4.58 4.19 6.08
N TRP A 18 -3.94 5.32 6.33
CA TRP A 18 -2.52 5.38 6.67
C TRP A 18 -2.19 4.66 7.98
N VAL A 19 -3.02 4.85 9.02
CA VAL A 19 -2.89 4.14 10.30
C VAL A 19 -3.15 2.64 10.14
N ALA A 20 -4.19 2.25 9.41
CA ALA A 20 -4.50 0.84 9.15
C ALA A 20 -3.35 0.15 8.40
N SER A 21 -2.81 0.80 7.37
CA SER A 21 -1.63 0.31 6.67
C SER A 21 -0.45 0.19 7.62
N ALA A 22 -0.14 1.22 8.43
CA ALA A 22 0.95 1.16 9.41
C ALA A 22 0.78 0.03 10.43
N VAL A 23 -0.45 -0.27 10.87
CA VAL A 23 -0.76 -1.40 11.77
C VAL A 23 -0.56 -2.73 11.07
N ILE A 24 -1.04 -2.88 9.83
CA ILE A 24 -0.82 -4.08 9.01
C ILE A 24 0.67 -4.30 8.80
N LEU A 25 1.43 -3.23 8.50
CA LEU A 25 2.88 -3.31 8.38
C LEU A 25 3.45 -3.81 9.71
N ARG A 26 3.05 -3.19 10.85
CA ARG A 26 3.45 -3.51 12.24
C ARG A 26 3.17 -4.91 12.72
N TRP A 27 2.25 -5.64 12.11
CA TRP A 27 1.83 -6.94 12.61
C TRP A 27 2.36 -8.11 11.77
N SER A 28 3.42 -7.91 10.98
CA SER A 28 4.19 -8.99 10.36
C SER A 28 4.99 -9.76 11.43
N PRO A 29 4.63 -11.00 11.80
CA PRO A 29 5.20 -11.72 12.95
C PRO A 29 6.61 -12.27 12.71
N ARG A 30 7.04 -12.36 11.44
CA ARG A 30 8.29 -13.02 11.04
C ARG A 30 9.42 -12.05 10.68
N ARG A 31 9.34 -10.78 11.08
CA ARG A 31 10.40 -9.81 10.80
C ARG A 31 10.48 -8.70 11.83
N ASP A 32 11.69 -8.40 12.30
CA ASP A 32 11.97 -7.17 13.03
C ASP A 32 11.69 -5.99 12.11
N GLN A 33 10.76 -5.15 12.53
CA GLN A 33 10.27 -4.08 11.69
C GLN A 33 11.10 -2.83 11.83
N PRO A 34 11.16 -2.01 10.76
CA PRO A 34 11.86 -0.75 10.83
C PRO A 34 11.38 0.14 11.97
N GLY A 35 12.28 0.97 12.50
CA GLY A 35 11.93 1.98 13.49
C GLY A 35 10.67 2.78 13.10
N TYR A 36 9.87 3.21 14.10
CA TYR A 36 8.58 3.89 13.91
C TYR A 36 8.62 5.03 12.87
N THR A 37 9.73 5.77 12.79
CA THR A 37 9.95 6.85 11.82
C THR A 37 10.00 6.35 10.37
N TRP A 38 10.65 5.22 10.11
CA TRP A 38 10.80 4.67 8.76
C TRP A 38 9.52 4.02 8.25
N LEU A 39 8.76 3.38 9.15
CA LEU A 39 7.42 2.88 8.84
C LEU A 39 6.46 4.00 8.43
N ALA A 40 6.54 5.18 9.06
CA ALA A 40 5.74 6.33 8.68
C ALA A 40 6.00 6.77 7.23
N PHE A 41 7.28 6.78 6.80
CA PHE A 41 7.67 7.06 5.41
C PHE A 41 7.18 5.96 4.46
N GLY A 42 7.34 4.68 4.80
CA GLY A 42 6.82 3.57 4.00
C GLY A 42 5.30 3.61 3.82
N SER A 43 4.57 3.93 4.89
CA SER A 43 3.12 4.10 4.85
C SER A 43 2.71 5.31 4.01
N ALA A 44 3.49 6.40 4.00
CA ALA A 44 3.24 7.55 3.12
C ALA A 44 3.44 7.18 1.64
N VAL A 45 4.51 6.45 1.30
CA VAL A 45 4.73 5.93 -0.05
C VAL A 45 3.59 5.01 -0.48
N HIS A 46 3.20 4.08 0.37
CA HIS A 46 2.04 3.22 0.13
C HIS A 46 0.77 4.02 -0.16
N LEU A 47 0.48 5.04 0.66
CA LEU A 47 -0.72 5.86 0.49
C LEU A 47 -0.72 6.59 -0.86
N VAL A 48 0.41 7.20 -1.25
CA VAL A 48 0.55 7.87 -2.56
C VAL A 48 0.34 6.89 -3.71
N LEU A 49 0.95 5.70 -3.64
CA LEU A 49 0.79 4.65 -4.65
C LEU A 49 -0.65 4.16 -4.73
N TRP A 50 -1.30 3.94 -3.59
CA TRP A 50 -2.67 3.44 -3.52
C TRP A 50 -3.68 4.43 -4.08
N VAL A 51 -3.57 5.72 -3.73
CA VAL A 51 -4.41 6.78 -4.29
C VAL A 51 -4.20 6.90 -5.79
N SER A 52 -2.94 6.94 -6.22
CA SER A 52 -2.59 7.03 -7.65
C SER A 52 -3.14 5.84 -8.44
N ALA A 53 -2.92 4.61 -7.94
CA ALA A 53 -3.40 3.38 -8.55
C ALA A 53 -4.92 3.34 -8.64
N THR A 54 -5.62 3.78 -7.59
CA THR A 54 -7.09 3.85 -7.58
C THR A 54 -7.61 4.80 -8.65
N TRP A 55 -7.01 5.99 -8.76
CA TRP A 55 -7.40 6.98 -9.78
C TRP A 55 -7.09 6.51 -11.20
N LEU A 56 -5.88 5.97 -11.42
CA LEU A 56 -5.46 5.41 -12.70
C LEU A 56 -6.35 4.24 -13.15
N LEU A 57 -6.71 3.35 -12.23
CA LEU A 57 -7.59 2.23 -12.52
C LEU A 57 -9.01 2.70 -12.85
N ALA A 58 -9.56 3.65 -12.09
CA ALA A 58 -10.86 4.24 -12.39
C ALA A 58 -10.88 4.89 -13.78
N LEU A 59 -9.80 5.59 -14.14
CA LEU A 59 -9.61 6.18 -15.46
C LEU A 59 -9.59 5.12 -16.56
N TYR A 60 -8.81 4.05 -16.35
CA TYR A 60 -8.62 2.97 -17.31
C TYR A 60 -9.92 2.21 -17.56
N VAL A 61 -10.61 1.78 -16.50
CA VAL A 61 -11.88 1.05 -16.62
C VAL A 61 -12.97 1.95 -17.20
N GLY A 62 -13.03 3.23 -16.82
CA GLY A 62 -14.04 4.17 -17.30
C GLY A 62 -13.86 4.65 -18.74
N ARG A 63 -12.62 4.68 -19.26
CA ARG A 63 -12.33 5.16 -20.63
C ARG A 63 -12.02 4.04 -21.63
N SER A 64 -11.67 2.86 -21.17
CA SER A 64 -11.34 1.74 -22.06
C SER A 64 -12.60 1.01 -22.50
N GLY A 65 -13.09 1.35 -23.71
CA GLY A 65 -14.18 0.59 -24.34
C GLY A 65 -13.84 -0.89 -24.56
N ALA A 66 -12.55 -1.20 -24.77
CA ALA A 66 -12.07 -2.57 -24.90
C ALA A 66 -12.16 -3.37 -23.60
N PHE A 67 -11.94 -2.74 -22.44
CA PHE A 67 -11.98 -3.43 -21.15
C PHE A 67 -13.37 -3.96 -20.85
N GLY A 68 -14.41 -3.13 -21.03
CA GLY A 68 -15.79 -3.56 -20.91
C GLY A 68 -16.18 -4.62 -21.95
N ALA A 69 -15.65 -4.53 -23.18
CA ALA A 69 -15.95 -5.49 -24.24
C ALA A 69 -15.33 -6.88 -23.98
N VAL A 70 -14.11 -6.93 -23.44
CA VAL A 70 -13.39 -8.20 -23.15
C VAL A 70 -14.04 -8.94 -21.98
N TYR A 71 -14.41 -8.23 -20.91
CA TYR A 71 -14.88 -8.84 -19.68
C TYR A 71 -16.41 -8.84 -19.53
N GLY A 72 -17.13 -8.03 -20.29
CA GLY A 72 -18.59 -8.00 -20.32
C GLY A 72 -19.19 -7.88 -18.91
N PRO A 73 -20.07 -8.82 -18.48
CA PRO A 73 -20.65 -8.82 -17.14
C PRO A 73 -19.63 -8.93 -15.99
N LEU A 74 -18.43 -9.47 -16.25
CA LEU A 74 -17.38 -9.67 -15.24
C LEU A 74 -16.49 -8.43 -15.04
N THR A 75 -16.70 -7.36 -15.81
CA THR A 75 -15.87 -6.15 -15.77
C THR A 75 -15.67 -5.61 -14.36
N ALA A 76 -16.74 -5.54 -13.56
CA ALA A 76 -16.67 -5.06 -12.18
C ALA A 76 -15.81 -5.96 -11.28
N PHE A 77 -15.93 -7.29 -11.42
CA PHE A 77 -15.14 -8.24 -10.65
C PHE A 77 -13.65 -8.17 -11.02
N ILE A 78 -13.34 -8.11 -12.31
CA ILE A 78 -11.95 -7.99 -12.77
C ILE A 78 -11.34 -6.65 -12.34
N ALA A 79 -12.10 -5.55 -12.42
CA ALA A 79 -11.67 -4.27 -11.90
C ALA A 79 -11.38 -4.33 -10.40
N LEU A 80 -12.24 -4.99 -9.61
CA LEU A 80 -12.03 -5.19 -8.18
C LEU A 80 -10.76 -6.01 -7.89
N LEU A 81 -10.55 -7.11 -8.61
CA LEU A 81 -9.36 -7.95 -8.47
C LEU A 81 -8.09 -7.18 -8.80
N LEU A 82 -8.11 -6.39 -9.88
CA LEU A 82 -6.98 -5.54 -10.27
C LEU A 82 -6.71 -4.45 -9.22
N TRP A 83 -7.76 -3.82 -8.71
CA TRP A 83 -7.66 -2.86 -7.62
C TRP A 83 -7.04 -3.47 -6.35
N ALA A 84 -7.51 -4.64 -5.94
CA ALA A 84 -6.98 -5.37 -4.79
C ALA A 84 -5.51 -5.78 -5.00
N ASN A 85 -5.16 -6.23 -6.21
CA ASN A 85 -3.78 -6.56 -6.57
C ASN A 85 -2.86 -5.33 -6.50
N LEU A 86 -3.26 -4.21 -7.09
CA LEU A 86 -2.49 -2.96 -7.03
C LEU A 86 -2.35 -2.44 -5.60
N THR A 87 -3.38 -2.61 -4.78
CA THR A 87 -3.34 -2.29 -3.34
C THR A 87 -2.30 -3.13 -2.61
N ALA A 88 -2.27 -4.44 -2.86
CA ALA A 88 -1.27 -5.33 -2.28
C ALA A 88 0.16 -4.97 -2.72
N VAL A 89 0.36 -4.69 -4.02
CA VAL A 89 1.66 -4.25 -4.55
C VAL A 89 2.10 -2.94 -3.89
N ALA A 90 1.22 -1.95 -3.79
CA ALA A 90 1.52 -0.68 -3.12
C ALA A 90 1.90 -0.88 -1.65
N LEU A 91 1.23 -1.80 -0.95
CA LEU A 91 1.50 -2.12 0.45
C LEU A 91 2.87 -2.77 0.62
N PHE A 92 3.16 -3.82 -0.13
CA PHE A 92 4.45 -4.49 -0.07
C PHE A 92 5.61 -3.57 -0.48
N LEU A 93 5.40 -2.72 -1.48
CA LEU A 93 6.40 -1.75 -1.91
C LEU A 93 6.67 -0.69 -0.82
N GLY A 94 5.62 -0.22 -0.12
CA GLY A 94 5.78 0.70 1.02
C GLY A 94 6.60 0.10 2.17
N ILE A 95 6.35 -1.17 2.53
CA ILE A 95 7.16 -1.88 3.54
C ILE A 95 8.60 -2.02 3.06
N ALA A 96 8.80 -2.51 1.83
CA ALA A 96 10.14 -2.72 1.27
C ALA A 96 10.93 -1.41 1.23
N PHE A 97 10.26 -0.31 0.87
CA PHE A 97 10.85 1.03 0.87
C PHE A 97 11.28 1.45 2.27
N ALA A 98 10.43 1.30 3.29
CA ALA A 98 10.81 1.60 4.68
C ALA A 98 12.04 0.81 5.14
N ALA A 99 12.08 -0.50 4.85
CA ALA A 99 13.19 -1.37 5.22
C ALA A 99 14.50 -0.98 4.50
N GLN A 100 14.44 -0.62 3.21
CA GLN A 100 15.61 -0.15 2.48
C GLN A 100 16.10 1.22 2.98
N LEU A 101 15.18 2.11 3.35
CA LEU A 101 15.52 3.45 3.87
C LEU A 101 16.26 3.35 5.22
N GLU A 102 15.81 2.46 6.10
CA GLU A 102 16.49 2.14 7.36
C GLU A 102 17.87 1.50 7.13
N ALA A 103 17.96 0.51 6.24
CA ALA A 103 19.24 -0.13 5.90
C ALA A 103 20.26 0.88 5.33
N ALA A 104 19.80 1.76 4.44
CA ALA A 104 20.61 2.84 3.88
C ALA A 104 21.09 3.82 4.96
N ARG A 105 20.23 4.18 5.92
CA ARG A 105 20.60 5.05 7.06
C ARG A 105 21.64 4.38 7.96
N ALA A 106 21.49 3.09 8.22
CA ALA A 106 22.39 2.31 9.06
C ALA A 106 23.71 1.96 8.35
N GLY A 107 23.88 2.32 7.07
CA GLY A 107 25.06 1.98 6.27
C GLY A 107 25.16 0.48 5.94
N LEU A 108 24.08 -0.27 6.17
CA LEU A 108 24.02 -1.71 5.91
C LEU A 108 23.76 -1.92 4.42
N ARG A 109 24.80 -2.37 3.70
CA ARG A 109 24.70 -2.73 2.27
C ARG A 109 24.50 -4.23 2.05
N THR A 110 24.69 -5.02 3.09
CA THR A 110 24.50 -6.47 3.05
C THR A 110 23.08 -6.82 3.50
N PRO A 111 22.41 -7.80 2.87
CA PRO A 111 21.13 -8.30 3.34
C PRO A 111 21.29 -8.82 4.78
N VAL A 112 20.51 -8.26 5.71
CA VAL A 112 20.38 -8.82 7.07
C VAL A 112 19.72 -10.19 6.92
N ARG A 113 20.49 -11.26 7.11
CA ARG A 113 19.98 -12.62 7.32
C ARG A 113 19.99 -12.89 8.82
N PRO A 114 18.81 -13.06 9.41
CA PRO A 114 18.62 -14.32 10.12
C PRO A 114 17.29 -14.97 9.73
N ASP A 115 17.40 -16.17 9.17
CA ASP A 115 16.53 -17.28 9.56
C ASP A 115 17.27 -18.59 9.23
N PRO A 116 18.14 -19.11 10.13
CA PRO A 116 18.20 -20.54 10.27
C PRO A 116 16.82 -20.91 10.84
N GLY A 117 15.94 -21.45 10.00
CA GLY A 117 14.66 -22.00 10.46
C GLY A 117 14.86 -22.91 11.67
N PRO A 118 13.78 -23.28 12.40
CA PRO A 118 13.85 -23.86 13.74
C PRO A 118 15.03 -24.83 13.85
N GLY A 119 16.11 -24.36 14.47
CA GLY A 119 17.36 -25.10 14.49
C GLY A 119 17.16 -26.37 15.27
N ASP A 120 17.65 -27.47 14.71
CA ASP A 120 18.34 -28.49 15.48
C ASP A 120 19.84 -28.12 15.48
#